data_AF-A0A352PTH2-F1
#
_entry.id   AF-A0A352PTH2-F1
#
_cell.length_a   1.000
_cell.length_b   1.000
_cell.length_c   1.000
_cell.angle_alpha   90.00
_cell.angle_beta   90.00
_cell.angle_gamma   90.00
#
_symmetry.space_group_name_H-M   'P 1'
#
loop_
_entity.id
_entity.type
_entity.pdbx_description
1 polymer ?
#
loop_
_entity_poly.entity_id
_entity_poly.type
_entity_poly.pdbx_seq_one_letter_code
_entity_poly.pdbx_strand_id
1 'polypeptide(L)'
;MVFTLIVAVAIAILATIFALQNPVMVQANLLGYKVDGSLALFVLVGLGIGLLIGILVMTPGRIKSSFANSRHRRKIVELESSIQQIKPVPSMPPVAQKPSAPVSALDENPKNTP
;
A
#
# COMPACT_ATOMS: atom_id res chain seq x y z
N MET A 1 6.70 -2.30 -4.05
CA MET A 1 7.44 -3.57 -3.81
C MET A 1 8.18 -4.01 -5.06
N VAL A 2 7.54 -4.13 -6.23
CA VAL A 2 8.22 -4.54 -7.46
C VAL A 2 9.19 -3.47 -7.99
N PHE A 3 8.79 -2.19 -7.96
CA PHE A 3 9.66 -1.08 -8.40
C PHE A 3 11.01 -1.03 -7.68
N THR A 4 11.01 -1.23 -6.35
CA THR A 4 12.25 -1.27 -5.55
C THR A 4 13.16 -2.45 -5.92
N LEU A 5 12.58 -3.59 -6.32
CA LEU A 5 13.36 -4.72 -6.81
C LEU A 5 13.98 -4.42 -8.17
N ILE A 6 13.24 -3.80 -9.09
CA ILE A 6 13.77 -3.39 -10.40
C ILE A 6 14.97 -2.45 -10.22
N VAL A 7 14.84 -1.44 -9.35
CA VAL A 7 15.93 -0.51 -9.04
C VAL A 7 17.12 -1.22 -8.40
N ALA A 8 16.89 -2.12 -7.45
CA ALA A 8 17.95 -2.88 -6.80
C ALA A 8 18.73 -3.76 -7.80
N VAL A 9 18.02 -4.44 -8.70
CA VAL A 9 18.63 -5.26 -9.76
C VAL A 9 19.43 -4.39 -10.73
N ALA A 10 18.89 -3.25 -11.15
CA ALA A 10 19.61 -2.32 -12.02
C ALA A 10 20.93 -1.83 -11.37
N ILE A 11 20.89 -1.46 -10.09
CA ILE A 11 22.08 -1.07 -9.32
C ILE A 11 23.08 -2.23 -9.22
N ALA A 12 22.62 -3.45 -8.98
CA ALA A 12 23.49 -4.63 -8.90
C ALA A 12 24.20 -4.92 -10.24
N ILE A 13 23.48 -4.79 -11.36
CA ILE A 13 24.06 -4.93 -12.71
C ILE A 13 25.11 -3.85 -12.94
N LEU A 14 24.81 -2.59 -12.63
CA LEU A 14 25.77 -1.49 -12.78
C LEU A 14 27.03 -1.70 -11.93
N ALA A 15 26.88 -2.12 -10.67
CA ALA A 15 28.00 -2.44 -9.79
C ALA A 15 28.85 -3.59 -10.35
N THR A 16 28.22 -4.60 -10.95
CA THR A 16 28.92 -5.74 -11.57
C THR A 16 29.69 -5.32 -12.82
N ILE A 17 29.07 -4.52 -13.70
CA ILE A 17 29.73 -3.97 -14.89
C ILE A 17 30.91 -3.10 -14.46
N PHE A 18 30.73 -2.25 -13.46
CA PHE A 18 31.80 -1.43 -12.90
C PHE A 18 32.98 -2.29 -12.42
N ALA A 19 32.70 -3.38 -11.72
CA ALA A 19 33.70 -4.31 -11.24
C ALA A 19 34.47 -5.01 -12.37
N LEU A 20 33.76 -5.45 -13.41
CA LEU A 20 34.37 -6.14 -14.55
C LEU A 20 35.17 -5.20 -15.46
N GLN A 21 34.71 -3.97 -15.65
CA GLN A 21 35.38 -2.99 -16.52
C GLN A 21 36.56 -2.30 -15.84
N ASN A 22 36.59 -2.24 -14.51
CA ASN A 22 37.62 -1.52 -13.76
C ASN A 22 38.30 -2.43 -12.72
N PRO A 23 39.03 -3.47 -13.13
CA PRO A 23 39.79 -4.34 -12.23
C PRO A 23 41.08 -3.68 -11.69
N VAL A 24 41.17 -2.34 -11.74
CA VAL A 24 42.35 -1.58 -11.34
C VAL A 24 42.50 -1.61 -9.82
N MET A 25 43.74 -1.84 -9.37
CA MET A 25 44.11 -1.74 -7.97
C MET A 25 44.36 -0.27 -7.59
N VAL A 26 43.76 0.16 -6.49
CA VAL A 26 43.82 1.53 -5.98
C VAL A 26 44.22 1.48 -4.51
N GLN A 27 45.09 2.42 -4.12
CA GLN A 27 45.41 2.65 -2.72
C GLN A 27 44.40 3.66 -2.14
N ALA A 28 43.60 3.23 -1.17
CA ALA A 28 42.70 4.08 -0.43
C ALA A 28 43.29 4.41 0.94
N ASN A 29 43.10 5.65 1.41
CA ASN A 29 43.35 6.00 2.81
C ASN A 29 42.02 5.97 3.57
N LEU A 30 41.77 4.88 4.28
CA LEU A 30 40.54 4.65 5.02
C LEU A 30 40.78 4.95 6.50
N LEU A 31 40.23 6.06 7.00
CA LEU A 31 40.35 6.47 8.41
C LEU A 31 41.79 6.54 8.93
N GLY A 32 42.74 6.91 8.06
CA GLY A 32 44.17 6.98 8.39
C GLY A 32 44.97 5.72 8.07
N TYR A 33 44.31 4.62 7.70
CA TYR A 33 44.96 3.39 7.27
C TYR A 33 45.03 3.31 5.75
N LYS A 34 46.22 3.04 5.22
CA LYS A 34 46.42 2.74 3.79
C LYS A 34 45.96 1.31 3.52
N VAL A 35 44.99 1.17 2.64
CA VAL A 35 44.44 -0.11 2.20
C VAL A 35 44.56 -0.17 0.69
N ASP A 36 45.26 -1.19 0.21
CA ASP A 36 45.36 -1.46 -1.22
C ASP A 36 44.30 -2.49 -1.62
N GLY A 37 43.53 -2.18 -2.65
CA GLY A 37 42.44 -3.06 -3.09
C GLY A 37 41.92 -2.67 -4.46
N SER A 38 41.08 -3.53 -5.06
CA SER A 38 40.42 -3.16 -6.31
C SER A 38 39.43 -2.02 -6.07
N LEU A 39 39.34 -1.07 -7.00
CA LEU A 39 38.34 0.00 -6.95
C LEU A 39 36.91 -0.56 -6.84
N ALA A 40 36.66 -1.67 -7.51
CA ALA A 40 35.40 -2.41 -7.45
C ALA A 40 35.02 -2.82 -6.02
N LEU A 41 36.01 -3.28 -5.24
CA LEU A 41 35.80 -3.70 -3.85
C LEU A 41 35.33 -2.51 -3.01
N PHE A 42 36.01 -1.38 -3.11
CA PHE A 42 35.65 -0.18 -2.33
C PHE A 42 34.23 0.29 -2.64
N VAL A 43 33.84 0.29 -3.92
CA VAL A 43 32.47 0.63 -4.33
C VAL A 43 31.46 -0.38 -3.80
N LEU A 44 31.75 -1.68 -3.90
CA LEU A 44 30.86 -2.74 -3.43
C LEU A 44 30.63 -2.68 -1.91
N VAL A 45 31.70 -2.45 -1.14
CA VAL A 45 31.63 -2.29 0.32
C VAL A 45 30.84 -1.04 0.68
N GLY A 46 31.11 0.10 0.04
CA GLY A 46 30.37 1.34 0.26
C GLY A 46 28.88 1.19 -0.02
N LEU A 47 28.54 0.55 -1.13
CA LEU A 47 27.15 0.24 -1.49
C LEU A 47 26.50 -0.70 -0.46
N GLY A 48 27.21 -1.75 -0.04
CA GLY A 48 26.73 -2.70 0.97
C GLY A 48 26.44 -2.02 2.30
N ILE A 49 27.35 -1.16 2.77
CA ILE A 49 27.14 -0.37 3.99
C ILE A 49 25.94 0.57 3.84
N GLY A 50 25.84 1.29 2.73
CA GLY A 50 24.71 2.16 2.44
C GLY A 50 23.37 1.42 2.44
N LEU A 51 23.33 0.21 1.87
CA LEU A 51 22.15 -0.64 1.89
C LEU A 51 21.78 -1.09 3.31
N LEU A 52 22.77 -1.51 4.12
CA LEU A 52 22.54 -1.90 5.52
C LEU A 52 21.97 -0.74 6.33
N ILE A 53 22.53 0.46 6.18
CA ILE A 53 22.03 1.68 6.82
C ILE A 53 20.61 1.98 6.34
N GLY A 54 20.35 1.90 5.03
CA GLY A 54 19.02 2.13 4.45
C GLY A 54 17.95 1.19 5.02
N ILE A 55 18.28 -0.11 5.14
CA ILE A 55 17.40 -1.11 5.77
C ILE A 55 17.15 -0.76 7.23
N LEU A 56 18.21 -0.42 7.97
CA LEU A 56 18.12 -0.09 9.40
C LEU A 56 17.24 1.15 9.64
N VAL A 57 17.35 2.17 8.78
CA VAL A 57 16.53 3.39 8.82
C VAL A 57 15.06 3.12 8.42
N MET A 58 14.81 2.21 7.48
CA MET A 58 13.45 1.83 7.08
C MET A 58 12.70 0.97 8.12
N THR A 59 13.45 0.23 8.93
CA THR A 59 12.92 -0.71 9.93
C THR A 59 11.98 -0.07 10.97
N PRO A 60 12.34 1.04 11.66
CA PRO A 60 11.47 1.64 12.68
C PRO A 60 10.14 2.19 12.11
N GLY A 61 10.13 2.69 10.87
CA GLY A 61 8.91 3.22 10.24
C GLY A 61 7.87 2.14 9.91
N ARG A 62 8.33 0.95 9.49
CA ARG A 62 7.45 -0.19 9.15
C ARG A 62 6.85 -0.84 10.39
N ILE A 63 7.62 -0.91 11.49
CA ILE A 63 7.14 -1.46 12.78
C ILE A 63 6.01 -0.59 13.35
N LYS A 64 6.16 0.74 13.34
CA LYS A 64 5.12 1.67 13.80
C LYS A 64 3.84 1.60 12.95
N SER A 65 4.00 1.45 11.62
CA SER A 65 2.89 1.31 10.69
C SER A 65 2.10 0.01 10.89
N SER A 66 2.76 -1.11 11.20
CA SER A 66 2.09 -2.40 11.47
C SER A 66 1.19 -2.32 12.72
N PHE A 67 1.66 -1.66 13.77
CA PHE A 67 0.89 -1.43 15.00
C PHE A 67 -0.31 -0.49 14.77
N ALA A 68 -0.16 0.57 13.97
CA ALA A 68 -1.26 1.46 13.60
C ALA A 68 -2.32 0.75 12.77
N ASN A 69 -1.92 -0.06 11.77
CA ASN A 69 -2.84 -0.86 10.95
C ASN A 69 -3.67 -1.84 11.79
N SER A 70 -3.07 -2.46 12.80
CA SER A 70 -3.78 -3.35 13.73
C SER A 70 -4.81 -2.60 14.59
N ARG A 71 -4.53 -1.35 14.99
CA ARG A 71 -5.50 -0.50 15.71
C ARG A 71 -6.67 -0.07 14.81
N HIS A 72 -6.41 0.27 13.55
CA HIS A 72 -7.46 0.58 12.58
C HIS A 72 -8.36 -0.62 12.31
N ARG A 73 -7.78 -1.83 12.18
CA ARG A 73 -8.53 -3.07 11.98
C ARG A 73 -9.45 -3.41 13.17
N ARG A 74 -9.03 -3.12 14.40
CA ARG A 74 -9.86 -3.27 15.60
C ARG A 74 -11.04 -2.30 15.62
N LYS A 75 -10.83 -1.04 15.25
CA LYS A 75 -11.91 -0.05 15.15
C LYS A 75 -12.93 -0.41 14.07
N ILE A 76 -12.49 -0.95 12.93
CA ILE A 76 -13.40 -1.42 11.88
C ILE A 76 -14.30 -2.55 12.40
N VAL A 77 -13.71 -3.54 13.08
CA VAL A 77 -14.47 -4.67 13.67
C VAL A 77 -15.45 -4.21 14.75
N GLU A 78 -15.06 -3.22 15.57
CA GLU A 78 -15.91 -2.64 16.63
C GLU A 78 -17.07 -1.79 16.08
N LEU A 79 -16.84 -1.05 14.98
CA LEU A 79 -17.90 -0.33 14.28
C LEU A 79 -18.85 -1.30 13.55
N GLU A 80 -18.34 -2.36 12.93
CA GLU A 80 -19.15 -3.40 12.28
C GLU A 80 -20.01 -4.18 13.29
N SER A 81 -19.49 -4.46 14.49
CA SER A 81 -20.26 -5.11 15.56
C SER A 81 -21.34 -4.20 16.14
N SER A 82 -21.08 -2.89 16.23
CA SER A 82 -22.06 -1.90 16.69
C SER A 82 -23.22 -1.73 15.70
N ILE A 83 -22.95 -1.76 14.39
CA ILE A 83 -24.01 -1.74 13.37
C ILE A 83 -24.87 -3.02 13.40
N GLN A 84 -24.28 -4.18 13.72
CA GLN A 84 -25.03 -5.43 13.88
C GLN A 84 -25.92 -5.42 15.13
N GLN A 85 -25.52 -4.75 16.21
CA GLN A 85 -26.36 -4.59 17.40
C GLN A 85 -27.51 -3.60 17.21
N ILE A 86 -27.39 -2.63 16.30
CA ILE A 86 -28.42 -1.59 16.05
C ILE A 86 -29.43 -2.02 14.97
N LYS A 87 -29.30 -3.20 14.35
CA LYS A 87 -30.26 -3.72 13.38
C LYS A 87 -31.21 -4.75 14.01
N PRO A 88 -32.33 -4.36 14.66
CA PRO A 88 -33.52 -5.19 14.57
C PRO A 88 -33.95 -5.10 13.11
N VAL A 89 -33.74 -6.15 12.32
CA VAL A 89 -34.35 -6.25 10.99
C VAL A 89 -35.86 -6.37 11.24
N PRO A 90 -36.69 -5.36 10.95
CA PRO A 90 -38.11 -5.62 10.81
C PRO A 90 -38.21 -6.36 9.47
N SER A 91 -38.64 -7.62 9.55
CA SER A 91 -39.09 -8.40 8.41
C SER A 91 -40.04 -7.56 7.56
N MET A 92 -39.54 -7.02 6.44
CA MET A 92 -40.38 -6.54 5.36
C MET A 92 -41.15 -7.75 4.81
N PRO A 93 -42.50 -7.73 4.79
CA PRO A 93 -43.29 -8.83 4.26
C PRO A 93 -43.06 -9.01 2.75
N PRO A 94 -43.35 -10.20 2.20
CA PRO A 94 -43.01 -10.56 0.83
C PRO A 94 -43.77 -9.66 -0.15
N VAL A 95 -43.04 -9.02 -1.05
CA VAL A 95 -43.62 -8.33 -2.22
C VAL A 95 -44.25 -9.40 -3.11
N ALA A 96 -45.54 -9.63 -2.93
CA ALA A 96 -46.37 -10.41 -3.84
C ALA A 96 -46.67 -9.53 -5.06
N GLN A 97 -46.01 -9.83 -6.19
CA GLN A 97 -46.37 -9.29 -7.49
C GLN A 97 -47.63 -10.00 -8.03
N LYS A 98 -48.71 -9.25 -8.30
CA LYS A 98 -49.78 -9.59 -9.28
C LYS A 98 -50.65 -8.36 -9.59
N PRO A 99 -51.39 -8.33 -10.71
CA PRO A 99 -51.08 -7.60 -11.94
C PRO A 99 -51.90 -6.30 -12.15
N SER A 100 -51.39 -5.51 -13.09
CA SER A 100 -51.85 -4.21 -13.59
C SER A 100 -53.33 -4.06 -14.00
N ALA A 101 -53.93 -2.93 -13.56
CA ALA A 101 -55.02 -2.12 -14.16
C ALA A 101 -56.46 -2.72 -14.18
N PRO A 102 -57.56 -1.91 -14.15
CA PRO A 102 -57.65 -0.50 -14.56
C PRO A 102 -58.24 0.47 -13.52
N VAL A 103 -57.67 1.68 -13.46
CA VAL A 103 -58.31 2.84 -12.84
C VAL A 103 -59.33 3.39 -13.83
N SER A 104 -60.59 2.97 -13.69
CA SER A 104 -61.73 3.61 -14.33
C SER A 104 -62.69 4.09 -13.26
N ALA A 105 -63.10 5.34 -13.46
CA ALA A 105 -64.32 5.99 -13.00
C ALA A 105 -64.26 6.75 -11.67
N LEU A 106 -64.68 8.02 -11.79
CA LEU A 106 -65.19 8.95 -10.77
C LEU A 106 -64.06 9.66 -10.01
N ASP A 107 -63.79 10.95 -10.21
CA ASP A 107 -64.76 12.03 -10.11
C ASP A 107 -64.21 13.27 -10.84
N GLU A 108 -64.83 13.66 -11.96
CA GLU A 108 -64.55 14.92 -12.64
C GLU A 108 -65.72 15.88 -12.34
N ASN A 109 -65.37 17.01 -11.72
CA ASN A 109 -66.07 18.30 -11.73
C ASN A 109 -67.19 18.52 -10.69
N PRO A 110 -67.19 19.71 -10.04
CA PRO A 110 -68.11 20.71 -10.56
C PRO A 110 -67.57 22.16 -10.62
N LYS A 111 -67.89 22.79 -11.75
CA LYS A 111 -68.28 24.18 -11.99
C LYS A 111 -67.34 25.28 -11.50
N ASN A 112 -66.76 25.98 -12.49
CA ASN A 112 -67.07 27.40 -12.64
C ASN A 112 -67.26 27.77 -14.13
N THR A 113 -68.41 28.34 -14.43
CA THR A 113 -68.89 28.92 -15.71
C THR A 113 -69.80 30.09 -15.29
N PRO A 114 -70.13 31.06 -16.16
CA PRO A 114 -69.59 31.40 -17.48
C PRO A 114 -68.73 32.68 -17.48
#